data_AF-A0A356KQC1-F1
#
_entry.id   AF-A0A356KQC1-F1
#
_cell.length_a   1.000
_cell.length_b   1.000
_cell.length_c   1.000
_cell.angle_alpha   90.00
_cell.angle_beta   90.00
_cell.angle_gamma   90.00
#
_symmetry.space_group_name_H-M   'P 1'
#
loop_
_entity.id
_entity.type
_entity.pdbx_description
1 polymer ?
#
loop_
_entity_poly.entity_id
_entity_poly.type
_entity_poly.pdbx_seq_one_letter_code
_entity_poly.pdbx_strand_id
1 'polypeptide(L)'
;MKQLLFALLLLLPLLCSGCLSTSEDYINEHYRGYSIVRGHLTKVEDLESSKWEHLSDGVAVEVAMPGCTIHIQQGEDEERTRTRTFELHPGDRIVWGREGDLVLYALEDNKPAAGTGAPPASAAPPTSATPAGQ
;
A
#
# COMPACT_ATOMS: atom_id res chain seq x y z
N MET A 1 7.77 50.86 -29.11
CA MET A 1 7.56 50.29 -27.76
C MET A 1 7.21 48.81 -27.89
N LYS A 2 8.18 47.98 -28.27
CA LYS A 2 7.97 46.60 -28.73
C LYS A 2 9.11 45.70 -28.24
N GLN A 3 9.44 45.82 -26.94
CA GLN A 3 10.52 45.05 -26.32
C GLN A 3 10.18 44.50 -24.91
N LEU A 4 9.03 44.85 -24.32
CA LEU A 4 8.67 44.36 -22.99
C LEU A 4 7.99 42.99 -22.96
N LEU A 5 7.59 42.42 -24.11
CA LEU A 5 6.90 41.12 -24.13
C LEU A 5 7.85 39.91 -24.15
N PHE A 6 9.12 40.09 -24.47
CA PHE A 6 10.07 38.97 -24.58
C PHE A 6 10.73 38.58 -23.24
N ALA A 7 10.72 39.47 -22.25
CA ALA A 7 11.31 39.19 -20.94
C ALA A 7 10.43 38.27 -20.06
N LEU A 8 9.12 38.25 -20.28
CA LEU A 8 8.19 37.45 -19.47
C LEU A 8 8.13 35.96 -19.91
N LEU A 9 8.53 35.66 -21.15
CA LEU A 9 8.50 34.30 -21.71
C LEU A 9 9.76 33.48 -21.38
N LEU A 10 10.82 34.11 -20.90
CA LEU A 10 12.08 33.44 -20.49
C LEU A 10 12.12 33.05 -19.01
N LEU A 11 11.11 33.42 -18.21
CA LEU A 11 10.99 33.04 -16.80
C LEU A 11 10.11 31.80 -16.56
N LEU A 12 9.46 31.25 -17.60
CA LEU A 12 8.61 30.06 -17.45
C LEU A 12 9.32 28.69 -17.32
N PRO A 13 10.61 28.45 -17.66
CA PRO A 13 11.16 27.10 -17.55
C PRO A 13 11.73 26.79 -16.15
N LEU A 14 11.66 27.71 -15.18
CA LEU A 14 12.30 27.57 -13.86
C LEU A 14 11.40 27.01 -12.73
N LEU A 15 10.14 26.63 -13.02
CA LEU A 15 9.19 26.19 -11.99
C LEU A 15 8.73 24.74 -12.11
N CYS A 16 9.33 23.94 -12.99
CA CYS A 16 9.01 22.51 -13.11
C CYS A 16 10.23 21.61 -12.94
N SER A 17 11.17 21.99 -12.07
CA SER A 17 11.89 20.97 -11.30
C SER A 17 10.87 20.36 -10.36
N GLY A 18 10.15 19.34 -10.82
CA GLY A 18 9.27 18.56 -9.96
C GLY A 18 10.09 18.02 -8.81
N CYS A 19 10.06 18.70 -7.67
CA CYS A 19 10.60 18.19 -6.43
C CYS A 19 9.80 16.94 -6.12
N LEU A 20 10.35 15.79 -6.48
CA LEU A 20 9.85 14.51 -6.00
C LEU A 20 9.89 14.57 -4.47
N SER A 21 8.75 14.30 -3.84
CA SER A 21 8.68 14.21 -2.38
C SER A 21 9.62 13.11 -1.87
N THR A 22 10.14 13.28 -0.67
CA THR A 22 10.86 12.20 0.02
C THR A 22 9.85 11.20 0.61
N SER A 23 10.33 10.02 1.02
CA SER A 23 9.54 9.04 1.79
C SER A 23 8.96 9.63 3.08
N GLU A 24 9.71 10.49 3.77
CA GLU A 24 9.22 11.23 4.94
C GLU A 24 8.10 12.22 4.57
N ASP A 25 8.28 13.01 3.51
CA ASP A 25 7.24 13.95 3.05
C ASP A 25 5.96 13.20 2.65
N TYR A 26 6.12 12.10 1.92
CA TYR A 26 5.01 11.24 1.51
C TYR A 26 4.22 10.72 2.72
N ILE A 27 4.92 10.29 3.78
CA ILE A 27 4.27 9.88 5.03
C ILE A 27 3.56 11.05 5.69
N ASN A 28 4.19 12.22 5.79
CA ASN A 28 3.58 13.41 6.40
C ASN A 28 2.32 13.88 5.67
N GLU A 29 2.20 13.60 4.38
CA GLU A 29 0.99 13.85 3.60
C GLU A 29 -0.10 12.78 3.82
N HIS A 30 0.29 11.52 4.00
CA HIS A 30 -0.62 10.36 3.98
C HIS A 30 -0.84 9.68 5.35
N TYR A 31 -0.20 10.14 6.44
CA TYR A 31 -0.29 9.49 7.75
C TYR A 31 -1.70 9.53 8.37
N ARG A 32 -2.54 10.49 7.97
CA ARG A 32 -3.84 10.70 8.60
C ARG A 32 -4.76 9.50 8.32
N GLY A 33 -5.19 8.84 9.38
CA GLY A 33 -6.05 7.66 9.29
C GLY A 33 -5.31 6.33 9.10
N TYR A 34 -3.99 6.37 9.05
CA TYR A 34 -3.12 5.20 8.93
C TYR A 34 -2.28 5.01 10.19
N SER A 35 -2.00 3.75 10.51
CA SER A 35 -0.90 3.37 11.38
C SER A 35 0.34 3.09 10.53
N ILE A 36 1.51 3.46 11.05
CA ILE A 36 2.78 3.34 10.32
C ILE A 36 3.65 2.28 11.01
N VAL A 37 4.06 1.26 10.25
CA VAL A 37 5.10 0.32 10.66
C VAL A 37 6.38 0.66 9.91
N ARG A 38 7.48 0.88 10.63
CA ARG A 38 8.83 1.01 10.04
C ARG A 38 9.65 -0.24 10.32
N GLY A 39 10.44 -0.69 9.34
CA GLY A 39 11.36 -1.79 9.48
C GLY A 39 12.06 -2.13 8.17
N HIS A 40 12.48 -3.37 8.03
CA HIS A 40 13.01 -3.90 6.77
C HIS A 40 12.04 -4.96 6.22
N LEU A 41 11.48 -4.71 5.04
CA LEU A 41 10.61 -5.66 4.35
C LEU A 41 11.44 -6.79 3.79
N THR A 42 11.26 -7.98 4.36
CA THR A 42 12.01 -9.18 3.94
C THR A 42 11.27 -9.97 2.87
N LYS A 43 9.94 -9.84 2.80
CA LYS A 43 9.12 -10.57 1.83
C LYS A 43 7.79 -9.84 1.62
N VAL A 44 7.35 -9.83 0.38
CA VAL A 44 6.04 -9.34 -0.06
C VAL A 44 5.43 -10.39 -0.99
N GLU A 45 4.23 -10.85 -0.68
CA GLU A 45 3.50 -11.90 -1.39
C GLU A 45 2.19 -11.33 -1.94
N ASP A 46 1.80 -11.81 -3.12
CA ASP A 46 0.51 -11.51 -3.75
C ASP A 46 0.20 -10.00 -3.86
N LEU A 47 1.24 -9.20 -4.12
CA LEU A 47 1.09 -7.75 -4.31
C LEU A 47 0.50 -7.44 -5.69
N GLU A 48 -0.76 -7.05 -5.68
CA GLU A 48 -1.38 -6.30 -6.77
C GLU A 48 -1.51 -4.83 -6.38
N SER A 49 -1.27 -3.94 -7.33
CA SER A 49 -1.11 -2.51 -7.06
C SER A 49 -2.02 -1.65 -7.94
N SER A 50 -2.60 -0.62 -7.32
CA SER A 50 -3.49 0.35 -8.00
C SER A 50 -2.73 1.59 -8.44
N LYS A 51 -1.66 1.94 -7.72
CA LYS A 51 -0.87 3.15 -7.92
C LYS A 51 0.58 2.92 -7.54
N TRP A 52 1.47 3.52 -8.32
CA TRP A 52 2.91 3.61 -8.06
C TRP A 52 3.32 5.07 -8.08
N GLU A 53 4.02 5.52 -7.04
CA GLU A 53 4.52 6.88 -6.91
C GLU A 53 6.03 6.85 -6.71
N HIS A 54 6.75 7.44 -7.66
CA HIS A 54 8.19 7.62 -7.53
C HIS A 54 8.47 8.75 -6.54
N LEU A 55 9.34 8.47 -5.58
CA LEU A 55 9.83 9.42 -4.59
C LEU A 55 11.29 9.76 -4.92
N SER A 56 11.81 10.84 -4.34
CA SER A 56 13.20 11.24 -4.55
C SER A 56 14.21 10.24 -3.97
N ASP A 57 13.79 9.45 -2.99
CA ASP A 57 14.60 8.50 -2.23
C ASP A 57 14.00 7.09 -2.20
N GLY A 58 12.97 6.81 -3.01
CA GLY A 58 12.24 5.55 -2.92
C GLY A 58 11.04 5.43 -3.86
N VAL A 59 10.16 4.50 -3.52
CA VAL A 59 8.89 4.28 -4.23
C VAL A 59 7.79 3.93 -3.24
N ALA A 60 6.61 4.51 -3.46
CA ALA A 60 5.39 4.16 -2.74
C ALA A 60 4.42 3.42 -3.66
N VAL A 61 3.80 2.37 -3.12
CA VAL A 61 2.87 1.51 -3.85
C VAL A 61 1.60 1.34 -3.03
N GLU A 62 0.46 1.58 -3.67
CA GLU A 62 -0.85 1.34 -3.08
C GLU A 62 -1.36 -0.04 -3.47
N VAL A 63 -1.82 -0.80 -2.48
CA VAL A 63 -2.37 -2.15 -2.64
C VAL A 63 -3.74 -2.06 -3.30
N ALA A 64 -3.96 -2.82 -4.39
CA ALA A 64 -5.23 -2.84 -5.12
C ALA A 64 -6.22 -3.90 -4.61
N MET A 65 -5.71 -5.06 -4.19
CA MET A 65 -6.52 -6.25 -3.92
C MET A 65 -6.21 -6.83 -2.54
N PRO A 66 -7.19 -7.47 -1.89
CA PRO A 66 -6.96 -8.17 -0.63
C PRO A 66 -6.05 -9.40 -0.84
N GLY A 67 -5.43 -9.87 0.24
CA GLY A 67 -4.56 -11.07 0.24
C GLY A 67 -3.07 -10.76 0.12
N CYS A 68 -2.68 -9.50 -0.10
CA CYS A 68 -1.28 -9.11 -0.05
C CYS A 68 -0.73 -9.34 1.37
N THR A 69 0.33 -10.14 1.48
CA THR A 69 0.98 -10.43 2.76
C THR A 69 2.40 -9.91 2.75
N ILE A 70 2.80 -9.24 3.83
CA ILE A 70 4.15 -8.72 3.98
C ILE A 70 4.81 -9.27 5.25
N HIS A 71 6.13 -9.37 5.21
CA HIS A 71 6.96 -9.68 6.35
C HIS A 71 7.95 -8.56 6.57
N ILE A 72 7.94 -7.99 7.77
CA ILE A 72 8.79 -6.87 8.15
C ILE A 72 9.60 -7.23 9.39
N GLN A 73 10.91 -7.04 9.31
CA GLN A 73 11.83 -7.14 10.42
C GLN A 73 11.92 -5.79 11.13
N GLN A 74 11.68 -5.78 12.44
CA GLN A 74 11.80 -4.60 13.28
C GLN A 74 12.80 -4.88 14.40
N GLY A 75 13.62 -3.88 14.74
CA GLY A 75 14.41 -3.92 15.97
C GLY A 75 13.51 -3.81 17.18
N GLU A 76 13.68 -4.71 18.15
CA GLU A 76 12.98 -4.68 19.44
C GLU A 76 13.89 -4.11 20.55
N ASP A 77 15.20 -4.37 20.46
CA ASP A 77 16.28 -3.79 21.26
C ASP A 77 17.62 -3.82 20.45
N GLU A 78 18.75 -3.43 21.05
CA GLU A 78 20.06 -3.36 20.36
C GLU A 78 20.54 -4.70 19.76
N GLU A 79 20.00 -5.85 20.20
CA GLU A 79 20.45 -7.18 19.77
C GLU A 79 19.34 -8.05 19.17
N ARG A 80 18.06 -7.68 19.31
CA ARG A 80 16.93 -8.51 18.88
C ARG A 80 16.17 -7.87 17.74
N THR A 81 16.09 -8.62 16.64
CA THR A 81 15.17 -8.36 15.54
C THR A 81 13.98 -9.32 15.62
N ARG A 82 12.78 -8.78 15.42
CA ARG A 82 11.54 -9.56 15.35
C ARG A 82 10.92 -9.40 13.98
N THR A 83 10.65 -10.52 13.32
CA THR A 83 9.84 -10.53 12.10
C THR A 83 8.36 -10.52 12.48
N ARG A 84 7.60 -9.60 11.89
CA ARG A 84 6.14 -9.56 11.97
C ARG A 84 5.55 -9.73 10.59
N THR A 85 4.39 -10.38 10.54
CA THR A 85 3.65 -10.62 9.30
C THR A 85 2.38 -9.78 9.34
N PHE A 86 2.09 -9.07 8.25
CA PHE A 86 0.89 -8.26 8.12
C PHE A 86 0.15 -8.62 6.83
N GLU A 87 -1.16 -8.76 6.92
CA GLU A 87 -2.03 -8.83 5.75
C GLU A 87 -2.51 -7.41 5.43
N LEU A 88 -2.24 -6.96 4.21
CA LEU A 88 -2.60 -5.66 3.72
C LEU A 88 -3.93 -5.71 2.97
N HIS A 89 -4.65 -4.60 3.05
CA HIS A 89 -5.94 -4.41 2.41
C HIS A 89 -5.84 -3.41 1.26
N PRO A 90 -6.81 -3.41 0.34
CA PRO A 90 -6.89 -2.37 -0.67
C PRO A 90 -6.82 -0.97 -0.07
N GLY A 91 -5.96 -0.12 -0.61
CA GLY A 91 -5.71 1.24 -0.11
C GLY A 91 -4.63 1.36 0.98
N ASP A 92 -4.12 0.24 1.51
CA ASP A 92 -2.87 0.24 2.29
C ASP A 92 -1.69 0.56 1.37
N ARG A 93 -0.60 1.07 1.95
CA ARG A 93 0.57 1.52 1.18
C ARG A 93 1.85 0.91 1.71
N ILE A 94 2.69 0.49 0.77
CA ILE A 94 4.06 0.04 1.01
C ILE A 94 5.00 1.11 0.46
N VAL A 95 5.97 1.55 1.25
CA VAL A 95 6.98 2.52 0.83
C VAL A 95 8.36 1.93 1.06
N TRP A 96 9.12 1.77 -0.01
CA TRP A 96 10.54 1.40 0.05
C TRP A 96 11.36 2.68 -0.04
N GLY A 97 11.84 3.17 1.09
CA GLY A 97 12.62 4.41 1.21
C GLY A 97 14.08 4.14 1.58
N ARG A 98 14.94 5.12 1.36
CA ARG A 98 16.38 5.03 1.69
C ARG A 98 16.64 4.79 3.18
N GLU A 99 15.86 5.42 4.05
CA GLU A 99 16.00 5.34 5.52
C GLU A 99 15.24 4.14 6.13
N GLY A 100 14.68 3.26 5.29
CA GLY A 100 13.97 2.06 5.70
C GLY A 100 12.63 1.88 4.98
N ASP A 101 12.08 0.68 5.15
CA ASP A 101 10.81 0.31 4.56
C ASP A 101 9.68 0.63 5.53
N LEU A 102 8.57 1.11 4.96
CA LEU A 102 7.44 1.63 5.68
C LEU A 102 6.15 1.03 5.14
N VAL A 103 5.21 0.80 6.05
CA VAL A 103 3.89 0.27 5.72
C VAL A 103 2.87 1.16 6.41
N LEU A 104 2.01 1.77 5.61
CA LEU A 104 0.87 2.53 6.09
C LEU A 104 -0.36 1.62 5.94
N TYR A 105 -0.89 1.16 7.07
CA TYR A 105 -2.12 0.35 7.10
C TYR A 105 -3.25 1.13 7.74
N ALA A 106 -4.44 1.12 7.15
CA ALA A 106 -5.56 1.90 7.62
C ALA A 106 -5.94 1.48 9.06
N LEU A 107 -6.19 2.47 9.94
CA LEU A 107 -6.86 2.22 11.22
C LEU A 107 -8.24 1.61 10.93
N GLU A 108 -8.74 0.71 11.78
CA GLU A 108 -9.94 -0.09 11.50
C GLU A 108 -11.17 0.73 11.05
N ASP A 109 -11.28 2.00 11.47
CA ASP A 109 -12.35 2.93 11.06
C ASP A 109 -12.26 3.40 9.59
N ASN A 110 -11.11 3.25 8.94
CA ASN A 110 -10.84 3.65 7.55
C ASN A 110 -10.65 2.46 6.60
N LYS A 111 -10.83 1.23 7.09
CA LYS A 111 -10.73 0.03 6.26
C LYS A 111 -11.91 0.03 5.28
N PRO A 112 -11.68 -0.08 3.95
CA PRO A 112 -12.79 -0.28 3.01
C PRO A 112 -13.57 -1.51 3.47
N ALA A 113 -14.89 -1.37 3.60
CA ALA A 113 -15.73 -2.49 3.99
C ALA A 113 -15.43 -3.65 3.04
N ALA A 114 -14.85 -4.73 3.58
CA ALA A 114 -14.63 -5.95 2.83
C ALA A 114 -15.99 -6.33 2.24
N GLY A 115 -16.08 -6.35 0.91
CA GLY A 115 -17.31 -6.67 0.21
C GLY A 115 -17.90 -7.91 0.84
N THR A 116 -19.15 -7.80 1.28
CA THR A 116 -19.89 -8.85 1.98
C THR A 116 -20.17 -9.96 0.98
N GLY A 117 -19.15 -10.77 0.67
CA GLY A 117 -19.31 -12.07 0.04
C GLY A 117 -20.07 -12.94 1.04
N ALA A 118 -21.35 -13.14 0.78
CA ALA A 118 -22.19 -14.04 1.55
C ALA A 118 -21.46 -15.38 1.77
N PRO A 119 -21.53 -16.00 2.97
CA PRO A 119 -20.92 -17.29 3.19
C PRO A 119 -21.45 -18.28 2.14
N PRO A 120 -20.60 -19.15 1.55
CA PRO A 120 -21.08 -20.16 0.61
C PRO A 120 -22.18 -20.96 1.30
N ALA A 121 -23.36 -20.98 0.68
CA ALA A 121 -24.48 -21.79 1.11
C ALA A 121 -23.99 -23.23 1.24
N SER A 122 -24.05 -23.77 2.46
CA SER A 122 -23.68 -25.15 2.76
C SER A 122 -24.52 -26.07 1.87
N ALA A 123 -23.91 -26.62 0.82
CA ALA A 123 -24.57 -27.59 -0.04
C ALA A 123 -24.79 -28.86 0.78
N ALA A 124 -26.04 -29.10 1.19
CA ALA A 124 -26.44 -30.34 1.83
C ALA A 124 -26.03 -31.53 0.94
N PRO A 125 -25.50 -32.63 1.51
CA PRO A 125 -25.05 -33.77 0.73
C PRO A 125 -26.23 -34.44 0.01
N PRO A 126 -26.05 -34.94 -1.22
CA PRO A 126 -27.10 -35.67 -1.92
C PRO A 126 -27.41 -36.97 -1.18
N THR A 127 -28.67 -37.14 -0.81
CA THR A 127 -29.18 -38.39 -0.24
C THR A 127 -29.29 -39.43 -1.34
N SER A 128 -28.50 -40.50 -1.25
CA SER A 128 -28.57 -41.64 -2.16
C SER A 128 -29.91 -42.37 -1.98
N ALA A 129 -30.77 -42.34 -3.00
CA ALA A 129 -31.94 -43.22 -3.05
C ALA A 129 -31.58 -44.50 -3.83
N THR A 130 -31.53 -45.60 -3.09
CA THR A 130 -31.41 -46.99 -3.58
C THR A 130 -32.64 -47.36 -4.45
N PRO A 131 -32.49 -48.08 -5.58
CA PRO A 131 -33.64 -48.62 -6.30
C PRO A 131 -34.13 -49.90 -5.61
N ALA A 132 -35.41 -49.91 -5.22
CA ALA A 132 -36.14 -51.14 -4.94
C ALA A 132 -36.89 -51.55 -6.21
N GLY A 133 -36.61 -52.76 -6.71
CA GLY A 133 -37.20 -53.30 -7.92
C GLY A 133 -38.68 -53.63 -7.80
N GLN A 134 -39.30 -53.75 -8.97
CA GLN A 134 -40.43 -54.63 -9.29
C GLN A 134 -40.22 -55.17 -10.69
#